data_AF-A0AAD8LSG5-F1
#
_entry.id   AF-A0AAD8LSG5-F1
#
_cell.length_a   1.000
_cell.length_b   1.000
_cell.length_c   1.000
_cell.angle_alpha   90.00
_cell.angle_beta   90.00
_cell.angle_gamma   90.00
#
_symmetry.space_group_name_H-M   'P 1'
#
loop_
_entity.id
_entity.type
_entity.pdbx_description
1 polymer ?
#
loop_
_entity_poly.entity_id
_entity_poly.type
_entity_poly.pdbx_seq_one_letter_code
_entity_poly.pdbx_strand_id
1 'polypeptide(L)'
;MYGGSSVGRANAVFTEVRNTPLDCLNTEGFRCRIREAIMQSYDDETHITDDDEATVSKNAPVDCMYHVHFLSSADVKESDMAEIYSFEGFPGLYLIRNYFTKMQCNMLLWKTLSEYINPPSNSNLSQLDGSLTDKIWPSDNFKKFKWATIGHMYDWGSRSYKGYSEFPKLLVDVSQPLLSHFDTQYEPDAAIINCYTKGYFLRLHKDDAEETDDAVINISLGAPAIFAVGGKDQNTVPVSMLVDSGSVVLMARESRFCLHG
;
A
#
# COMPACT_ATOMS: atom_id res chain seq x y z
N MET A 1 14.49 37.41 -13.69
CA MET A 1 13.34 36.53 -13.94
C MET A 1 13.48 35.31 -13.05
N TYR A 2 12.92 35.37 -11.84
CA TYR A 2 12.77 34.22 -10.96
C TYR A 2 11.29 33.86 -11.00
N GLY A 3 10.97 32.79 -11.72
CA GLY A 3 9.61 32.30 -11.91
C GLY A 3 9.71 30.81 -12.19
N GLY A 4 9.40 30.04 -11.17
CA GLY A 4 9.47 28.57 -11.15
C GLY A 4 9.05 28.12 -9.76
N SER A 5 7.80 28.42 -9.39
CA SER A 5 7.16 27.83 -8.22
C SER A 5 7.04 26.33 -8.45
N SER A 6 7.97 25.56 -7.88
CA SER A 6 7.78 24.12 -7.66
C SER A 6 6.75 23.98 -6.53
N VAL A 7 5.48 24.08 -6.88
CA VAL A 7 4.41 23.60 -6.00
C VAL A 7 4.55 22.09 -6.03
N GLY A 8 5.17 21.52 -5.01
CA GLY A 8 5.19 20.07 -4.80
C GLY A 8 3.75 19.60 -4.66
N ARG A 9 3.38 18.52 -5.35
CA ARG A 9 2.01 18.02 -5.36
C ARG A 9 1.78 16.89 -4.35
N ALA A 10 2.77 16.56 -3.52
CA ALA A 10 2.68 15.66 -2.36
C ALA A 10 1.77 14.44 -2.63
N ASN A 11 2.08 13.77 -3.73
CA ASN A 11 1.33 12.67 -4.31
C ASN A 11 1.87 11.37 -3.72
N ALA A 12 1.25 10.93 -2.61
CA ALA A 12 1.80 9.88 -1.75
C ALA A 12 1.74 8.47 -2.37
N VAL A 13 2.90 7.83 -2.47
CA VAL A 13 3.07 6.40 -2.73
C VAL A 13 3.50 5.72 -1.43
N PHE A 14 2.66 4.89 -0.85
CA PHE A 14 3.01 4.11 0.33
C PHE A 14 3.68 2.80 -0.11
N THR A 15 4.87 2.51 0.42
CA THR A 15 5.56 1.23 0.20
C THR A 15 5.65 0.47 1.52
N GLU A 16 4.97 -0.66 1.63
CA GLU A 16 4.95 -1.46 2.85
C GLU A 16 5.87 -2.67 2.73
N VAL A 17 6.98 -2.65 3.48
CA VAL A 17 7.93 -3.75 3.58
C VAL A 17 7.62 -4.58 4.82
N ARG A 18 7.30 -5.86 4.66
CA ARG A 18 6.98 -6.75 5.77
C ARG A 18 8.01 -7.86 5.92
N ASN A 19 8.77 -7.82 7.01
CA ASN A 19 9.79 -8.81 7.33
C ASN A 19 9.22 -9.94 8.19
N THR A 20 8.30 -10.73 7.62
CA THR A 20 7.86 -12.00 8.19
C THR A 20 8.02 -13.11 7.14
N PRO A 21 8.76 -14.19 7.43
CA PRO A 21 8.86 -15.32 6.51
C PRO A 21 7.45 -15.87 6.20
N LEU A 22 7.14 -16.06 4.91
CA LEU A 22 5.82 -16.52 4.42
C LEU A 22 5.38 -17.84 5.07
N ASP A 23 6.35 -18.69 5.37
CA ASP A 23 6.28 -19.96 6.08
C ASP A 23 5.79 -19.84 7.54
N CYS A 24 5.95 -18.68 8.17
CA CYS A 24 5.46 -18.42 9.53
C CYS A 24 3.99 -17.99 9.59
N LEU A 25 3.43 -17.49 8.49
CA LEU A 25 2.02 -17.10 8.36
C LEU A 25 1.18 -18.19 7.69
N ASN A 26 1.79 -19.04 6.87
CA ASN A 26 1.08 -20.11 6.16
C ASN A 26 1.04 -21.45 6.94
N THR A 27 0.89 -21.38 8.27
CA THR A 27 0.75 -22.58 9.10
C THR A 27 -0.66 -23.16 8.98
N GLU A 28 -0.80 -24.47 9.12
CA GLU A 28 -2.11 -25.14 9.17
C GLU A 28 -3.03 -24.48 10.22
N GLY A 29 -2.49 -24.14 11.38
CA GLY A 29 -3.23 -23.41 12.41
C GLY A 29 -3.69 -22.01 12.01
N PHE A 30 -2.95 -21.27 11.18
CA PHE A 30 -3.41 -19.96 10.67
C PHE A 30 -4.56 -20.14 9.67
N ARG A 31 -4.48 -21.13 8.77
CA ARG A 31 -5.55 -21.47 7.83
C ARG A 31 -6.81 -21.94 8.56
N CYS A 32 -6.66 -22.76 9.59
CA CYS A 32 -7.78 -23.21 10.43
C CYS A 32 -8.47 -22.04 11.12
N ARG A 33 -7.73 -21.08 11.68
CA ARG A 33 -8.32 -19.91 12.34
C ARG A 33 -9.05 -18.97 11.39
N ILE A 34 -8.53 -18.75 10.18
CA ILE A 34 -9.26 -17.99 9.15
C ILE A 34 -10.53 -18.75 8.73
N ARG A 35 -10.45 -20.06 8.55
CA ARG A 35 -11.62 -20.91 8.22
C ARG A 35 -12.67 -20.89 9.33
N GLU A 36 -12.27 -20.99 10.59
CA GLU A 36 -13.15 -20.90 11.77
C GLU A 36 -13.81 -19.53 11.87
N ALA A 37 -13.06 -18.44 11.65
CA ALA A 37 -13.62 -17.08 11.64
C ALA A 37 -14.63 -16.88 10.51
N ILE A 38 -14.38 -17.43 9.32
CA ILE A 38 -15.34 -17.43 8.21
C ILE A 38 -16.58 -18.26 8.59
N MET A 39 -16.41 -19.45 9.17
CA MET A 39 -17.55 -20.30 9.56
C MET A 39 -18.41 -19.66 10.65
N GLN A 40 -17.81 -19.00 11.64
CA GLN A 40 -18.54 -18.26 12.68
C GLN A 40 -19.34 -17.08 12.10
N SER A 41 -18.80 -16.38 11.10
CA SER A 41 -19.57 -15.32 10.43
C SER A 41 -20.75 -15.84 9.61
N TYR A 42 -20.73 -17.11 9.18
CA TYR A 42 -21.88 -17.75 8.51
C TYR A 42 -22.93 -18.26 9.51
N ASP A 43 -22.52 -18.78 10.68
CA ASP A 43 -23.46 -19.31 11.67
C ASP A 43 -24.25 -18.19 12.39
N ASP A 44 -23.64 -17.03 12.63
CA ASP A 44 -24.33 -15.86 13.23
C ASP A 44 -25.45 -15.27 12.32
N GLU A 45 -25.45 -15.57 11.02
CA GLU A 45 -26.51 -15.16 10.08
C GLU A 45 -27.70 -16.15 10.02
N THR A 46 -27.58 -17.35 10.57
CA THR A 46 -28.61 -18.41 10.45
C THR A 46 -29.79 -18.32 11.45
N HIS A 47 -29.90 -17.24 12.21
CA HIS A 47 -31.01 -17.00 13.14
C HIS A 47 -32.01 -15.91 12.70
N ILE A 48 -31.95 -15.45 11.45
CA ILE A 48 -33.01 -14.59 10.89
C ILE A 48 -34.06 -15.48 10.21
N THR A 49 -35.25 -15.47 10.79
CA THR A 49 -36.43 -16.25 10.38
C THR A 49 -36.87 -15.94 8.95
N ASP A 50 -37.30 -16.99 8.26
CA ASP A 50 -37.97 -17.00 6.95
C ASP A 50 -39.01 -15.87 6.83
N ASP A 51 -38.75 -14.91 5.94
CA ASP A 51 -39.71 -14.21 5.07
C ASP A 51 -39.04 -12.94 4.54
N ASP A 52 -38.30 -13.09 3.43
CA ASP A 52 -38.31 -12.18 2.27
C ASP A 52 -37.15 -12.58 1.35
N GLU A 53 -37.46 -12.80 0.07
CA GLU A 53 -36.48 -13.03 -1.00
C GLU A 53 -35.52 -11.83 -1.10
N ALA A 54 -34.40 -11.89 -0.35
CA ALA A 54 -33.27 -11.00 -0.52
C ALA A 54 -32.08 -11.80 -1.02
N THR A 55 -31.81 -11.63 -2.30
CA THR A 55 -30.57 -11.96 -3.02
C THR A 55 -29.35 -12.13 -2.13
N VAL A 56 -28.88 -13.38 -2.04
CA VAL A 56 -27.49 -13.70 -1.69
C VAL A 56 -26.59 -12.85 -2.57
N SER A 57 -25.87 -11.90 -1.97
CA SER A 57 -24.81 -11.14 -2.63
C SER A 57 -23.73 -12.13 -3.04
N LYS A 58 -23.84 -12.56 -4.30
CA LYS A 58 -22.86 -13.35 -5.03
C LYS A 58 -21.52 -12.63 -4.94
N ASN A 59 -20.44 -13.40 -4.73
CA ASN A 59 -19.05 -13.05 -4.98
C ASN A 59 -18.92 -11.77 -5.83
N ALA A 60 -18.37 -10.70 -5.24
CA ALA A 60 -18.22 -9.41 -5.90
C ALA A 60 -17.69 -9.62 -7.33
N PRO A 61 -18.38 -9.09 -8.35
CA PRO A 61 -18.01 -9.34 -9.73
C PRO A 61 -16.62 -8.75 -10.00
N VAL A 62 -15.77 -9.51 -10.71
CA VAL A 62 -14.55 -8.99 -11.32
C VAL A 62 -14.98 -7.92 -12.32
N ASP A 63 -14.75 -6.67 -11.99
CA ASP A 63 -15.29 -5.51 -12.71
C ASP A 63 -14.65 -5.36 -14.10
N CYS A 64 -13.38 -5.77 -14.25
CA CYS A 64 -12.66 -5.77 -15.54
C CYS A 64 -11.29 -6.46 -15.44
N MET A 65 -10.85 -7.09 -16.53
CA MET A 65 -9.47 -7.53 -16.75
C MET A 65 -8.78 -6.50 -17.67
N TYR A 66 -7.69 -5.87 -17.21
CA TYR A 66 -6.90 -4.98 -18.03
C TYR A 66 -5.60 -5.64 -18.49
N HIS A 67 -5.17 -5.33 -19.71
CA HIS A 67 -3.81 -5.58 -20.17
C HIS A 67 -2.89 -4.56 -19.49
N VAL A 68 -2.23 -4.94 -18.40
CA VAL A 68 -1.15 -4.13 -17.84
C VAL A 68 0.17 -4.79 -18.21
N HIS A 69 0.89 -4.15 -19.12
CA HIS A 69 2.26 -4.55 -19.46
C HIS A 69 3.26 -3.45 -19.07
N PHE A 70 4.40 -3.91 -18.54
CA PHE A 70 5.79 -3.49 -18.79
C PHE A 70 6.60 -2.88 -17.64
N LEU A 71 7.75 -3.52 -17.33
CA LEU A 71 9.10 -2.98 -17.59
C LEU A 71 10.18 -4.07 -17.41
N SER A 72 10.82 -4.45 -18.52
CA SER A 72 12.27 -4.66 -18.61
C SER A 72 12.68 -4.48 -20.06
N SER A 73 13.75 -3.73 -20.33
CA SER A 73 14.38 -3.66 -21.64
C SER A 73 15.20 -4.91 -21.98
N ALA A 74 14.98 -6.03 -21.32
CA ALA A 74 15.56 -7.31 -21.69
C ALA A 74 14.67 -8.46 -21.15
N ASP A 75 14.14 -9.23 -22.10
CA ASP A 75 13.75 -10.63 -22.01
C ASP A 75 13.03 -11.10 -20.74
N VAL A 76 11.77 -10.67 -20.58
CA VAL A 76 10.84 -11.32 -19.65
C VAL A 76 9.72 -11.97 -20.47
N LYS A 77 9.65 -13.30 -20.41
CA LYS A 77 8.52 -14.09 -20.94
C LYS A 77 7.23 -13.61 -20.25
N GLU A 78 6.17 -13.47 -21.05
CA GLU A 78 4.79 -13.09 -20.71
C GLU A 78 4.45 -13.18 -19.21
N SER A 79 4.13 -12.05 -18.57
CA SER A 79 3.56 -12.03 -17.23
C SER A 79 2.12 -12.56 -17.26
N ASP A 80 1.74 -13.34 -16.25
CA ASP A 80 0.34 -13.65 -15.97
C ASP A 80 -0.47 -12.35 -15.79
N MET A 81 -1.73 -12.31 -16.24
CA MET A 81 -2.59 -11.11 -16.21
C MET A 81 -2.74 -10.56 -14.77
N ALA A 82 -2.68 -9.24 -14.60
CA ALA A 82 -3.04 -8.61 -13.33
C ALA A 82 -4.55 -8.74 -13.09
N GLU A 83 -4.93 -9.06 -11.85
CA GLU A 83 -6.33 -9.18 -11.43
C GLU A 83 -6.74 -7.93 -10.66
N ILE A 84 -7.86 -7.30 -11.03
CA ILE A 84 -8.34 -6.06 -10.41
C ILE A 84 -9.71 -6.32 -9.78
N TYR A 85 -9.83 -5.96 -8.51
CA TYR A 85 -11.05 -6.09 -7.72
C TYR A 85 -11.52 -4.71 -7.28
N SER A 86 -12.82 -4.44 -7.43
CA SER A 86 -13.52 -3.31 -6.83
C SER A 86 -14.40 -3.79 -5.68
N PHE A 87 -14.84 -2.87 -4.83
CA PHE A 87 -15.59 -3.18 -3.62
C PHE A 87 -16.89 -2.38 -3.59
N GLU A 88 -18.02 -3.08 -3.46
CA GLU A 88 -19.33 -2.46 -3.33
C GLU A 88 -19.36 -1.52 -2.11
N GLY A 89 -19.89 -0.30 -2.29
CA GLY A 89 -19.90 0.73 -1.25
C GLY A 89 -18.59 1.53 -1.11
N PHE A 90 -17.52 1.16 -1.81
CA PHE A 90 -16.22 1.85 -1.78
C PHE A 90 -15.79 2.30 -3.19
N PRO A 91 -16.47 3.29 -3.79
CA PRO A 91 -16.07 3.80 -5.10
C PRO A 91 -14.66 4.38 -5.04
N GLY A 92 -13.83 4.00 -6.00
CA GLY A 92 -12.42 4.39 -6.06
C GLY A 92 -11.46 3.51 -5.27
N LEU A 93 -11.93 2.46 -4.58
CA LEU A 93 -11.08 1.44 -3.94
C LEU A 93 -10.84 0.28 -4.89
N TYR A 94 -9.57 -0.05 -5.12
CA TYR A 94 -9.16 -1.18 -5.93
C TYR A 94 -8.07 -2.01 -5.25
N LEU A 95 -8.19 -3.33 -5.34
CA LEU A 95 -7.10 -4.27 -5.07
C LEU A 95 -6.59 -4.82 -6.40
N ILE A 96 -5.29 -4.71 -6.63
CA ILE A 96 -4.61 -5.19 -7.82
C ILE A 96 -3.65 -6.29 -7.41
N ARG A 97 -3.88 -7.51 -7.91
CA ARG A 97 -3.03 -8.68 -7.64
C ARG A 97 -2.23 -9.05 -8.87
N ASN A 98 -1.10 -9.70 -8.64
CA ASN A 98 -0.13 -10.07 -9.69
C ASN A 98 0.37 -8.86 -10.49
N TYR A 99 0.34 -7.66 -9.91
CA TYR A 99 0.84 -6.45 -10.57
C TYR A 99 2.36 -6.52 -10.80
N PHE A 100 3.06 -7.18 -9.87
CA PHE A 100 4.49 -7.44 -9.97
C PHE A 100 4.74 -8.95 -10.08
N THR A 101 5.66 -9.33 -10.97
CA THR A 101 6.28 -10.66 -10.94
C THR A 101 7.11 -10.83 -9.66
N LYS A 102 7.36 -12.08 -9.25
CA LYS A 102 8.24 -12.38 -8.11
C LYS A 102 9.63 -11.72 -8.23
N MET A 103 10.18 -11.65 -9.46
CA MET A 103 11.45 -10.99 -9.70
C MET A 103 11.37 -9.48 -9.44
N GLN A 104 10.31 -8.82 -9.92
CA GLN A 104 10.09 -7.40 -9.69
C GLN A 104 9.86 -7.07 -8.21
N CYS A 105 9.10 -7.90 -7.48
CA CYS A 105 8.97 -7.78 -6.02
C CYS A 105 10.34 -7.81 -5.33
N ASN A 106 11.21 -8.76 -5.69
CA ASN A 106 12.54 -8.87 -5.12
C ASN A 106 13.44 -7.67 -5.48
N MET A 107 13.35 -7.17 -6.72
CA MET A 107 14.10 -6.00 -7.16
C MET A 107 13.66 -4.73 -6.41
N LEU A 108 12.35 -4.50 -6.30
CA LEU A 108 11.81 -3.33 -5.59
C LEU A 108 12.12 -3.41 -4.09
N LEU A 109 12.02 -4.59 -3.49
CA LEU A 109 12.41 -4.83 -2.10
C LEU A 109 13.91 -4.56 -1.89
N TRP A 110 14.77 -5.08 -2.77
CA TRP A 110 16.21 -4.84 -2.70
C TRP A 110 16.50 -3.33 -2.79
N LYS A 111 15.93 -2.64 -3.78
CA LYS A 111 16.11 -1.19 -3.98
C LYS A 111 15.63 -0.40 -2.76
N THR A 112 14.50 -0.82 -2.21
CA THR A 112 13.95 -0.22 -1.00
C THR A 112 14.95 -0.29 0.16
N LEU A 113 15.45 -1.48 0.45
CA LEU A 113 16.34 -1.71 1.59
C LEU A 113 17.76 -1.14 1.39
N SER A 114 18.30 -1.23 0.17
CA SER A 114 19.70 -0.89 -0.11
C SER A 114 19.92 0.57 -0.47
N GLU A 115 18.87 1.27 -0.90
CA GLU A 115 18.92 2.66 -1.40
C GLU A 115 17.88 3.54 -0.70
N TYR A 116 16.60 3.22 -0.85
CA TYR A 116 15.51 4.17 -0.57
C TYR A 116 15.33 4.52 0.91
N ILE A 117 15.55 3.57 1.82
CA ILE A 117 15.44 3.85 3.26
C ILE A 117 16.63 4.62 3.83
N ASN A 118 17.73 4.76 3.08
CA ASN A 118 18.96 5.36 3.55
C ASN A 118 18.98 6.88 3.31
N PRO A 119 19.83 7.65 4.01
CA PRO A 119 20.07 9.05 3.68
C PRO A 119 20.39 9.24 2.18
N PRO A 120 19.87 10.30 1.52
CA PRO A 120 19.27 11.50 2.10
C PRO A 120 17.78 11.38 2.47
N SER A 121 17.13 10.22 2.28
CA SER A 121 15.77 9.99 2.77
C SER A 121 15.69 10.16 4.28
N ASN A 122 14.59 10.71 4.78
CA ASN A 122 14.36 10.80 6.23
C ASN A 122 13.78 9.48 6.75
N SER A 123 13.99 9.19 8.03
CA SER A 123 13.54 7.97 8.69
C SER A 123 13.32 8.18 10.19
N ASN A 124 12.69 7.21 10.82
CA ASN A 124 12.57 7.18 12.29
C ASN A 124 13.93 7.12 13.00
N LEU A 125 14.99 6.72 12.31
CA LEU A 125 16.34 6.64 12.87
C LEU A 125 17.11 7.95 12.72
N SER A 126 17.00 8.62 11.56
CA SER A 126 17.64 9.93 11.36
C SER A 126 17.02 11.03 12.21
N GLN A 127 15.74 10.92 12.58
CA GLN A 127 15.13 11.83 13.58
C GLN A 127 15.72 11.64 14.99
N LEU A 128 16.13 10.42 15.34
CA LEU A 128 16.76 10.13 16.64
C LEU A 128 18.25 10.48 16.63
N ASP A 129 18.91 10.30 15.49
CA ASP A 129 20.32 10.60 15.28
C ASP A 129 20.53 11.26 13.91
N GLY A 130 20.57 12.60 13.92
CA GLY A 130 20.80 13.40 12.72
C GLY A 130 22.19 13.24 12.10
N SER A 131 23.09 12.48 12.74
CA SER A 131 24.41 12.15 12.23
C SER A 131 24.48 10.79 11.54
N LEU A 132 23.35 10.08 11.40
CA LEU A 132 23.29 8.79 10.70
C LEU A 132 23.63 8.98 9.21
N THR A 133 24.86 8.68 8.84
CA THR A 133 25.33 8.67 7.45
C THR A 133 25.43 7.27 6.86
N ASP A 134 25.36 6.25 7.72
CA ASP A 134 25.54 4.85 7.33
C ASP A 134 24.24 4.21 6.83
N LYS A 135 24.38 3.13 6.05
CA LYS A 135 23.23 2.36 5.59
C LYS A 135 22.46 1.72 6.76
N ILE A 136 21.15 1.87 6.74
CA ILE A 136 20.23 1.23 7.69
C ILE A 136 20.20 -0.28 7.46
N TRP A 137 20.19 -0.73 6.20
CA TRP A 137 20.33 -2.14 5.84
C TRP A 137 21.57 -2.33 4.93
N PRO A 138 22.40 -3.37 5.16
CA PRO A 138 22.32 -4.39 6.21
C PRO A 138 23.13 -4.00 7.46
N SER A 139 22.55 -3.28 8.41
CA SER A 139 23.19 -3.00 9.72
C SER A 139 22.26 -3.34 10.89
N ASP A 140 22.79 -3.32 12.11
CA ASP A 140 22.01 -3.57 13.33
C ASP A 140 20.88 -2.54 13.55
N ASN A 141 21.03 -1.36 12.94
CA ASN A 141 20.01 -0.31 12.96
C ASN A 141 18.71 -0.75 12.30
N PHE A 142 18.75 -1.69 11.33
CA PHE A 142 17.54 -2.22 10.69
C PHE A 142 16.53 -2.82 11.68
N LYS A 143 16.97 -3.37 12.82
CA LYS A 143 16.09 -3.91 13.87
C LYS A 143 15.18 -2.83 14.50
N LYS A 144 15.64 -1.58 14.48
CA LYS A 144 14.95 -0.41 15.02
C LYS A 144 14.23 0.40 13.94
N PHE A 145 14.45 0.08 12.66
CA PHE A 145 13.80 0.76 11.55
C PHE A 145 12.29 0.49 11.55
N LYS A 146 11.51 1.54 11.29
CA LYS A 146 10.04 1.52 11.27
C LYS A 146 9.48 2.22 10.05
N TRP A 147 10.04 3.38 9.69
CA TRP A 147 9.57 4.10 8.52
C TRP A 147 10.68 4.95 7.90
N ALA A 148 10.56 5.22 6.60
CA ALA A 148 11.30 6.25 5.87
C ALA A 148 10.35 7.09 5.01
N THR A 149 10.77 8.29 4.65
CA THR A 149 10.05 9.19 3.74
C THR A 149 10.98 9.69 2.64
N ILE A 150 10.50 9.71 1.39
CA ILE A 150 11.30 9.97 0.19
C ILE A 150 10.55 10.93 -0.72
N GLY A 151 11.28 11.73 -1.49
CA GLY A 151 10.66 12.80 -2.26
C GLY A 151 10.34 13.94 -1.31
N HIS A 152 9.12 14.48 -1.42
CA HIS A 152 8.57 15.33 -0.37
C HIS A 152 8.41 14.52 0.92
N MET A 153 9.15 14.91 1.95
CA MET A 153 9.26 14.12 3.19
C MET A 153 8.18 14.51 4.19
N TYR A 154 7.41 13.53 4.64
CA TYR A 154 6.39 13.74 5.66
C TYR A 154 7.01 13.98 7.04
N ASP A 155 6.66 15.08 7.70
CA ASP A 155 7.03 15.37 9.08
C ASP A 155 5.87 15.04 10.03
N TRP A 156 6.06 14.02 10.87
CA TRP A 156 5.06 13.57 11.84
C TRP A 156 4.71 14.62 12.91
N GLY A 157 5.66 15.50 13.26
CA GLY A 157 5.47 16.50 14.31
C GLY A 157 4.51 17.61 13.88
N SER A 158 4.73 18.18 12.68
CA SER A 158 3.85 19.21 12.14
C SER A 158 2.76 18.69 11.21
N ARG A 159 2.71 17.38 10.92
CA ARG A 159 1.78 16.75 9.97
C ARG A 159 1.79 17.46 8.61
N SER A 160 2.98 17.70 8.08
CA SER A 160 3.18 18.44 6.83
C SER A 160 4.40 17.94 6.09
N TYR A 161 4.49 18.17 4.78
CA TYR A 161 5.66 17.82 4.00
C TYR A 161 6.78 18.87 4.12
N LYS A 162 7.98 18.46 4.53
CA LYS A 162 9.15 19.32 4.74
C LYS A 162 10.43 18.65 4.28
N GLY A 163 11.18 19.33 3.41
CA GLY A 163 12.40 18.78 2.83
C GLY A 163 12.12 17.90 1.61
N TYR A 164 13.17 17.62 0.86
CA TYR A 164 13.08 16.91 -0.40
C TYR A 164 14.31 16.02 -0.62
N SER A 165 14.11 14.80 -1.08
CA SER A 165 15.13 13.94 -1.70
C SER A 165 14.71 13.63 -3.13
N GLU A 166 15.64 13.19 -3.97
CA GLU A 166 15.29 12.69 -5.29
C GLU A 166 14.27 11.55 -5.18
N PHE A 167 13.14 11.69 -5.89
CA PHE A 167 12.12 10.65 -5.94
C PHE A 167 12.53 9.55 -6.93
N PRO A 168 12.55 8.27 -6.53
CA PRO A 168 13.05 7.21 -7.39
C PRO A 168 12.22 7.03 -8.67
N LYS A 169 12.88 7.11 -9.83
CA LYS A 169 12.25 6.86 -11.14
C LYS A 169 11.51 5.51 -11.20
N LEU A 170 12.03 4.48 -10.55
CA LEU A 170 11.36 3.18 -10.50
C LEU A 170 9.99 3.27 -9.81
N LEU A 171 9.84 4.08 -8.75
CA LEU A 171 8.55 4.29 -8.10
C LEU A 171 7.59 5.04 -9.03
N VAL A 172 8.07 6.05 -9.74
CA VAL A 172 7.29 6.73 -10.79
C VAL A 172 6.79 5.72 -11.83
N ASP A 173 7.69 4.92 -12.39
CA ASP A 173 7.39 3.99 -13.48
C ASP A 173 6.33 2.95 -13.10
N VAL A 174 6.32 2.50 -11.84
CA VAL A 174 5.37 1.49 -11.38
C VAL A 174 4.05 2.07 -10.87
N SER A 175 4.01 3.35 -10.48
CA SER A 175 2.80 3.97 -9.92
C SER A 175 2.04 4.83 -10.93
N GLN A 176 2.77 5.54 -11.80
CA GLN A 176 2.21 6.47 -12.78
C GLN A 176 1.13 5.85 -13.68
N PRO A 177 1.28 4.63 -14.23
CA PRO A 177 0.26 4.06 -15.11
C PRO A 177 -1.10 3.84 -14.43
N LEU A 178 -1.10 3.57 -13.12
CA LEU A 178 -2.31 3.41 -12.32
C LEU A 178 -2.93 4.77 -11.98
N LEU A 179 -2.10 5.71 -11.57
CA LEU A 179 -2.53 7.01 -11.04
C LEU A 179 -3.01 7.95 -12.16
N SER A 180 -2.38 7.88 -13.33
CA SER A 180 -2.81 8.64 -14.52
C SER A 180 -4.21 8.27 -15.03
N HIS A 181 -4.75 7.14 -14.60
CA HIS A 181 -6.14 6.78 -14.90
C HIS A 181 -7.15 7.72 -14.22
N PHE A 182 -6.79 8.26 -13.04
CA PHE A 182 -7.65 9.12 -12.24
C PHE A 182 -7.31 10.60 -12.43
N ASP A 183 -6.03 10.93 -12.58
CA ASP A 183 -5.57 12.28 -12.90
C ASP A 183 -4.47 12.27 -13.97
N THR A 184 -4.79 12.82 -15.13
CA THR A 184 -3.88 12.92 -16.28
C THR A 184 -2.59 13.70 -16.00
N GLN A 185 -2.54 14.53 -14.95
CA GLN A 185 -1.38 15.34 -14.57
C GLN A 185 -0.72 14.89 -13.25
N TYR A 186 -1.06 13.69 -12.78
CA TYR A 186 -0.47 13.12 -11.58
C TYR A 186 1.03 12.96 -11.75
N GLU A 187 1.83 13.39 -10.77
CA GLU A 187 3.27 13.13 -10.73
C GLU A 187 3.61 12.64 -9.31
N PRO A 188 3.94 11.36 -9.10
CA PRO A 188 4.32 10.84 -7.79
C PRO A 188 5.63 11.48 -7.37
N ASP A 189 5.59 12.16 -6.23
CA ASP A 189 6.72 12.96 -5.73
C ASP A 189 6.95 12.76 -4.23
N ALA A 190 6.15 11.93 -3.56
CA ALA A 190 6.24 11.63 -2.14
C ALA A 190 6.03 10.13 -1.90
N ALA A 191 6.81 9.53 -1.00
CA ALA A 191 6.58 8.17 -0.56
C ALA A 191 6.85 7.98 0.92
N ILE A 192 6.01 7.20 1.58
CA ILE A 192 6.24 6.72 2.94
C ILE A 192 6.49 5.21 2.87
N ILE A 193 7.67 4.81 3.33
CA ILE A 193 8.06 3.40 3.41
C ILE A 193 7.83 2.93 4.83
N ASN A 194 6.92 1.98 5.04
CA ASN A 194 6.66 1.40 6.36
C ASN A 194 7.29 0.01 6.45
N CYS A 195 8.00 -0.27 7.54
CA CYS A 195 8.60 -1.58 7.83
C CYS A 195 7.91 -2.25 9.02
N TYR A 196 7.21 -3.34 8.74
CA TYR A 196 6.44 -4.09 9.72
C TYR A 196 7.16 -5.37 10.16
N THR A 197 7.23 -5.55 11.48
CA THR A 197 7.68 -6.78 12.14
C THR A 197 6.48 -7.56 12.66
N LYS A 198 6.66 -8.86 12.93
CA LYS A 198 5.61 -9.71 13.50
C LYS A 198 4.95 -9.06 14.73
N GLY A 199 3.62 -9.00 14.72
CA GLY A 199 2.79 -8.45 15.81
C GLY A 199 2.59 -6.94 15.77
N TYR A 200 3.18 -6.24 14.79
CA TYR A 200 2.85 -4.83 14.55
C TYR A 200 1.59 -4.72 13.69
N PHE A 201 0.77 -3.72 13.98
CA PHE A 201 -0.40 -3.34 13.19
C PHE A 201 -0.47 -1.82 13.10
N LEU A 202 -0.95 -1.30 11.98
CA LEU A 202 -1.33 0.11 11.85
C LEU A 202 -2.81 0.22 12.22
N ARG A 203 -3.18 1.29 12.93
CA ARG A 203 -4.59 1.53 13.26
C ARG A 203 -5.26 2.22 12.08
N LEU A 204 -6.58 2.06 11.98
CA LEU A 204 -7.39 2.83 11.03
C LEU A 204 -7.11 4.33 11.18
N HIS A 205 -6.66 4.95 10.10
CA HIS A 205 -6.29 6.35 10.02
C HIS A 205 -6.66 6.93 8.65
N LYS A 206 -6.50 8.25 8.50
CA LYS A 206 -6.65 8.93 7.23
C LYS A 206 -5.32 9.57 6.83
N ASP A 207 -5.10 9.58 5.53
CA ASP A 207 -4.08 10.40 4.90
C ASP A 207 -4.71 11.75 4.57
N ASP A 208 -4.53 12.73 5.45
CA ASP A 208 -5.20 14.05 5.41
C ASP A 208 -4.22 15.22 5.38
N ALA A 209 -2.95 14.94 5.07
CA ALA A 209 -1.88 15.91 5.13
C ALA A 209 -1.32 16.29 3.76
N GLU A 210 -1.69 15.56 2.71
CA GLU A 210 -1.43 15.93 1.32
C GLU A 210 -2.21 17.20 0.95
N GLU A 211 -1.63 18.00 0.06
CA GLU A 211 -2.27 19.24 -0.42
C GLU A 211 -3.27 18.99 -1.57
N THR A 212 -3.34 17.74 -2.06
CA THR A 212 -4.18 17.31 -3.19
C THR A 212 -5.14 16.21 -2.77
N ASP A 213 -6.24 16.11 -3.52
CA ASP A 213 -7.24 15.04 -3.41
C ASP A 213 -6.88 13.83 -4.30
N ASP A 214 -5.63 13.77 -4.76
CA ASP A 214 -5.20 12.82 -5.77
C ASP A 214 -5.15 11.40 -5.19
N ALA A 215 -5.29 10.41 -6.07
CA ALA A 215 -5.31 9.01 -5.68
C ALA A 215 -3.98 8.58 -5.03
N VAL A 216 -4.06 7.68 -4.06
CA VAL A 216 -2.87 7.09 -3.41
C VAL A 216 -2.80 5.61 -3.71
N ILE A 217 -1.59 5.06 -3.69
CA ILE A 217 -1.37 3.61 -3.78
C ILE A 217 -0.54 3.10 -2.61
N ASN A 218 -0.84 1.86 -2.21
CA ASN A 218 -0.07 1.08 -1.24
C ASN A 218 0.49 -0.16 -1.93
N ILE A 219 1.82 -0.25 -2.04
CA ILE A 219 2.52 -1.41 -2.61
C ILE A 219 3.00 -2.31 -1.46
N SER A 220 2.49 -3.54 -1.40
CA SER A 220 2.89 -4.53 -0.39
C SER A 220 4.06 -5.40 -0.86
N LEU A 221 5.11 -5.53 -0.04
CA LEU A 221 6.28 -6.36 -0.30
C LEU A 221 6.59 -7.28 0.89
N GLY A 222 6.90 -8.55 0.59
CA GLY A 222 7.27 -9.54 1.60
C GLY A 222 6.07 -10.28 2.18
N ALA A 223 5.93 -10.28 3.51
CA ALA A 223 4.89 -11.06 4.18
C ALA A 223 3.46 -10.58 3.85
N PRO A 224 2.47 -11.49 3.80
CA PRO A 224 1.08 -11.09 3.68
C PRO A 224 0.58 -10.38 4.95
N ALA A 225 -0.40 -9.50 4.78
CA ALA A 225 -1.19 -8.95 5.88
C ALA A 225 -2.64 -8.70 5.46
N ILE A 226 -3.44 -8.28 6.43
CA ILE A 226 -4.82 -7.83 6.22
C ILE A 226 -4.77 -6.31 6.12
N PHE A 227 -5.29 -5.76 5.02
CA PHE A 227 -5.54 -4.34 4.84
C PHE A 227 -7.04 -4.10 5.04
N ALA A 228 -7.39 -3.14 5.88
CA ALA A 228 -8.79 -2.81 6.17
C ALA A 228 -9.11 -1.39 5.71
N VAL A 229 -10.30 -1.21 5.11
CA VAL A 229 -10.83 0.09 4.70
C VAL A 229 -12.23 0.28 5.27
N GLY A 230 -12.39 1.27 6.14
CA GLY A 230 -13.66 1.75 6.66
C GLY A 230 -14.19 2.94 5.88
N GLY A 231 -15.25 3.56 6.38
CA GLY A 231 -15.84 4.73 5.74
C GLY A 231 -15.02 6.01 5.94
N LYS A 232 -15.59 7.14 5.51
CA LYS A 232 -15.08 8.47 5.88
C LYS A 232 -15.19 8.74 7.37
N ASP A 233 -15.97 7.96 8.10
CA ASP A 233 -16.08 7.97 9.55
C ASP A 233 -16.12 6.53 10.10
N GLN A 234 -16.31 6.38 11.41
CA GLN A 234 -16.32 5.08 12.10
C GLN A 234 -17.66 4.34 12.01
N ASN A 235 -18.65 4.86 11.25
CA ASN A 235 -19.99 4.28 11.18
C ASN A 235 -20.11 3.19 10.11
N THR A 236 -19.20 3.15 9.14
CA THR A 236 -19.16 2.12 8.11
C THR A 236 -18.36 0.93 8.59
N VAL A 237 -18.94 -0.27 8.50
CA VAL A 237 -18.23 -1.53 8.76
C VAL A 237 -17.06 -1.66 7.78
N PRO A 238 -15.82 -1.84 8.25
CA PRO A 238 -14.67 -1.94 7.37
C PRO A 238 -14.69 -3.20 6.51
N VAL A 239 -14.28 -3.05 5.25
CA VAL A 239 -13.94 -4.18 4.38
C VAL A 239 -12.47 -4.55 4.61
N SER A 240 -12.19 -5.84 4.76
CA SER A 240 -10.84 -6.36 4.98
C SER A 240 -10.43 -7.24 3.81
N MET A 241 -9.19 -7.07 3.34
CA MET A 241 -8.63 -7.80 2.21
C MET A 241 -7.22 -8.32 2.52
N LEU A 242 -6.89 -9.50 1.98
CA LEU A 242 -5.54 -10.05 2.06
C LEU A 242 -4.66 -9.35 1.02
N VAL A 243 -3.57 -8.75 1.47
CA VAL A 243 -2.51 -8.20 0.62
C VAL A 243 -1.25 -9.02 0.79
N ASP A 244 -0.68 -9.50 -0.31
CA ASP A 244 0.57 -10.27 -0.35
C ASP A 244 1.66 -9.52 -1.13
N SER A 245 2.85 -10.12 -1.22
CA SER A 245 3.97 -9.49 -1.94
C SER A 245 3.62 -9.27 -3.40
N GLY A 246 3.58 -8.00 -3.80
CA GLY A 246 3.24 -7.56 -5.14
C GLY A 246 1.79 -7.10 -5.31
N SER A 247 0.97 -7.20 -4.25
CA SER A 247 -0.36 -6.58 -4.24
C SER A 247 -0.24 -5.06 -4.17
N VAL A 248 -1.13 -4.37 -4.90
CA VAL A 248 -1.31 -2.92 -4.85
C VAL A 248 -2.73 -2.60 -4.41
N VAL A 249 -2.89 -1.79 -3.37
CA VAL A 249 -4.17 -1.17 -3.04
C VAL A 249 -4.17 0.25 -3.58
N LEU A 250 -5.19 0.62 -4.35
CA LEU A 250 -5.37 1.98 -4.87
C LEU A 250 -6.61 2.60 -4.25
N MET A 251 -6.47 3.81 -3.73
CA MET A 251 -7.55 4.58 -3.12
C MET A 251 -7.67 5.93 -3.82
N ALA A 252 -8.70 6.05 -4.66
CA ALA A 252 -9.04 7.25 -5.40
C ALA A 252 -10.44 7.76 -5.01
N ARG A 253 -10.79 8.96 -5.50
CA ARG A 253 -12.14 9.55 -5.37
C ARG A 253 -12.64 9.51 -3.93
N GLU A 254 -13.82 8.98 -3.66
CA GLU A 254 -14.40 8.93 -2.32
C GLU A 254 -13.56 8.08 -1.36
N SER A 255 -12.97 6.98 -1.86
CA SER A 255 -12.14 6.08 -1.05
C SER A 255 -10.81 6.70 -0.65
N ARG A 256 -10.32 7.73 -1.34
CA ARG A 256 -9.11 8.50 -0.95
C ARG A 256 -9.18 9.06 0.48
N PHE A 257 -10.40 9.30 0.98
CA PHE A 257 -10.65 9.93 2.28
C PHE A 257 -11.15 8.94 3.35
N CYS A 258 -11.14 7.65 3.04
CA CYS A 258 -11.59 6.60 3.93
C CYS A 258 -10.55 6.27 5.01
N LEU A 259 -11.06 5.86 6.18
CA LEU A 259 -10.23 5.27 7.22
C LEU A 259 -9.61 3.96 6.73
N HIS A 260 -8.31 3.75 6.92
CA HIS A 260 -7.65 2.52 6.49
C HIS A 260 -6.42 2.16 7.35
N GLY A 261 -5.96 0.91 7.29
CA GLY A 261 -4.78 0.44 8.03
C GLY A 261 -4.53 -1.06 7.93
#